data_AF-A0AAW8TE38-F1
#
_entry.id   AF-A0AAW8TE38-F1
#
_cell.length_a   1.000
_cell.length_b   1.000
_cell.length_c   1.000
_cell.angle_alpha   90.00
_cell.angle_beta   90.00
_cell.angle_gamma   90.00
#
_symmetry.space_group_name_H-M   'P 1'
#
loop_
_entity.id
_entity.type
_entity.pdbx_description
1 polymer ?
#
loop_
_entity_poly.entity_id
_entity_poly.type
_entity_poly.pdbx_seq_one_letter_code
_entity_poly.pdbx_strand_id
1 'polypeptide(L)'
;MNDLIFIKENFNVVSASFMSYGQIQPKLYDWYLPFQDLDRIRLHTKALITVNGRKKKVFIARLSYHPKANLLYKPFPLIQSQPSWQIQFITQLLDDHGIKYYRERNFKGLTTIENRLLRVDVAFQLSEQWHIIEYHGTHHYFQRSASTKRFQNILRNMEIKRQWCEENNIRYLEIPFFRQNDIQKLVENFLSTAVSDSTYRR
;
A
#
# COMPACT_ATOMS: atom_id res chain seq x y z
N MET A 1 22.20 -15.72 29.32
CA MET A 1 20.72 -15.69 29.34
C MET A 1 20.31 -15.52 27.89
N ASN A 2 19.67 -16.54 27.28
CA ASN A 2 19.18 -16.43 25.91
C ASN A 2 17.78 -15.88 25.98
N ASP A 3 17.66 -14.56 25.88
CA ASP A 3 16.36 -13.90 25.91
C ASP A 3 15.60 -14.25 24.63
N LEU A 4 14.35 -14.67 24.80
CA LEU A 4 13.43 -14.86 23.69
C LEU A 4 13.07 -13.48 23.14
N ILE A 5 13.62 -13.12 21.99
CA ILE A 5 13.28 -11.89 21.28
C ILE A 5 11.99 -12.16 20.49
N PHE A 6 10.92 -11.43 20.80
CA PHE A 6 9.72 -11.42 19.98
C PHE A 6 10.05 -10.83 18.60
N ILE A 7 9.86 -11.63 17.55
CA ILE A 7 10.15 -11.21 16.16
C ILE A 7 8.88 -10.65 15.51
N LYS A 8 7.81 -11.44 15.47
CA LYS A 8 6.49 -11.06 14.96
C LYS A 8 5.43 -12.09 15.34
N GLU A 9 4.17 -11.66 15.27
CA GLU A 9 3.02 -12.56 15.34
C GLU A 9 3.08 -13.62 14.22
N ASN A 10 2.82 -14.87 14.56
CA ASN A 10 2.84 -15.99 13.61
C ASN A 10 1.43 -16.38 13.18
N PHE A 11 0.61 -15.42 12.76
CA PHE A 11 -0.76 -15.71 12.34
C PHE A 11 -0.78 -16.64 11.12
N ASN A 12 -1.65 -17.65 11.17
CA ASN A 12 -1.82 -18.63 10.10
C ASN A 12 -3.29 -18.90 9.77
N VAL A 13 -4.21 -18.12 10.35
CA VAL A 13 -5.63 -18.08 10.01
C VAL A 13 -6.02 -16.64 9.71
N VAL A 14 -6.67 -16.44 8.57
CA VAL A 14 -7.29 -15.16 8.20
C VAL A 14 -8.79 -15.32 8.14
N SER A 15 -9.50 -14.49 8.91
CA SER A 15 -10.95 -14.36 8.83
C SER A 15 -11.26 -13.11 8.01
N ALA A 16 -11.95 -13.28 6.89
CA ALA A 16 -12.28 -12.17 6.01
C ALA A 16 -13.74 -12.22 5.54
N SER A 17 -14.31 -11.04 5.33
CA SER A 17 -15.65 -10.86 4.78
C SER A 17 -15.56 -10.45 3.32
N PHE A 18 -16.43 -10.98 2.46
CA PHE A 18 -16.55 -10.48 1.10
C PHE A 18 -16.99 -9.01 1.08
N MET A 19 -16.62 -8.30 0.03
CA MET A 19 -17.11 -6.94 -0.23
C MET A 19 -17.98 -6.92 -1.49
N SER A 20 -19.08 -6.17 -1.44
CA SER A 20 -19.98 -5.96 -2.58
C SER A 20 -20.37 -4.49 -2.63
N TYR A 21 -20.25 -3.85 -3.80
CA TYR A 21 -20.55 -2.42 -3.99
C TYR A 21 -19.89 -1.50 -2.93
N GLY A 22 -18.65 -1.81 -2.54
CA GLY A 22 -17.92 -1.06 -1.51
C GLY A 22 -18.26 -1.43 -0.06
N GLN A 23 -19.33 -2.20 0.16
CA GLN A 23 -19.82 -2.57 1.49
C GLN A 23 -19.28 -3.93 1.95
N ILE A 24 -18.92 -4.02 3.23
CA ILE A 24 -18.48 -5.26 3.88
C ILE A 24 -19.70 -6.14 4.14
N GLN A 25 -19.66 -7.38 3.67
CA GLN A 25 -20.71 -8.35 3.93
C GLN A 25 -20.60 -8.91 5.36
N PRO A 26 -21.72 -9.23 6.03
CA PRO A 26 -21.70 -9.65 7.43
C PRO A 26 -21.04 -11.01 7.66
N LYS A 27 -21.04 -11.88 6.63
CA LYS A 27 -20.52 -13.24 6.75
C LYS A 27 -18.99 -13.27 6.71
N LEU A 28 -18.41 -13.87 7.75
CA LEU A 28 -17.01 -14.19 7.87
C LEU A 28 -16.69 -15.58 7.31
N TYR A 29 -15.49 -15.69 6.77
CA TYR A 29 -14.94 -16.92 6.24
C TYR A 29 -13.50 -17.04 6.70
N ASP A 30 -13.11 -18.23 7.11
CA ASP A 30 -11.77 -18.54 7.58
C ASP A 30 -10.97 -19.28 6.50
N TRP A 31 -9.72 -18.87 6.33
CA TRP A 31 -8.75 -19.52 5.47
C TRP A 31 -7.43 -19.72 6.19
N TYR A 32 -6.69 -20.75 5.77
CA TYR A 32 -5.31 -20.93 6.15
C TYR A 32 -4.47 -19.85 5.46
N LEU A 33 -3.76 -19.03 6.22
CA LEU A 33 -2.85 -18.01 5.70
C LEU A 33 -1.43 -18.60 5.60
N PRO A 34 -0.90 -18.83 4.38
CA PRO A 34 0.47 -19.28 4.23
C PRO A 34 1.45 -18.24 4.79
N PHE A 35 2.52 -18.68 5.46
CA PHE A 35 3.50 -17.78 6.08
C PHE A 35 4.08 -16.75 5.10
N GLN A 36 4.31 -17.13 3.85
CA GLN A 36 4.80 -16.24 2.79
C GLN A 36 3.85 -15.07 2.46
N ASP A 37 2.56 -15.22 2.76
CA ASP A 37 1.52 -14.22 2.49
C ASP A 37 1.21 -13.35 3.72
N LEU A 38 1.77 -13.67 4.89
CA LEU A 38 1.53 -12.95 6.14
C LEU A 38 1.84 -11.46 6.02
N ASP A 39 2.98 -11.11 5.43
CA ASP A 39 3.42 -9.71 5.29
C ASP A 39 2.71 -8.98 4.13
N ARG A 40 1.80 -9.66 3.42
CA ARG A 40 1.07 -9.14 2.25
C ARG A 40 -0.35 -8.66 2.58
N ILE A 41 -0.82 -8.93 3.79
CA ILE A 41 -2.13 -8.49 4.27
C ILE A 41 -2.00 -7.75 5.60
N ARG A 42 -3.00 -6.97 5.96
CA ARG A 42 -3.07 -6.28 7.25
C ARG A 42 -4.50 -6.31 7.76
N LEU A 43 -4.67 -6.29 9.08
CA LEU A 43 -5.98 -6.10 9.70
C LEU A 43 -6.63 -4.80 9.21
N HIS A 44 -7.95 -4.86 9.01
CA HIS A 44 -8.78 -3.75 8.60
C HIS A 44 -8.44 -3.13 7.24
N THR A 45 -7.72 -3.87 6.40
CA THR A 45 -7.50 -3.51 4.99
C THR A 45 -8.31 -4.39 4.05
N LYS A 46 -8.47 -3.92 2.83
CA LYS A 46 -8.99 -4.71 1.71
C LYS A 46 -7.90 -5.66 1.19
N ALA A 47 -8.30 -6.75 0.54
CA ALA A 47 -7.44 -7.65 -0.22
C ALA A 47 -8.18 -8.23 -1.43
N LEU A 48 -7.45 -8.60 -2.48
CA LEU A 48 -7.99 -9.30 -3.65
C LEU A 48 -7.67 -10.79 -3.59
N ILE A 49 -8.69 -11.61 -3.78
CA ILE A 49 -8.61 -13.06 -3.79
C ILE A 49 -9.22 -13.66 -5.05
N THR A 50 -8.83 -14.88 -5.40
CA THR A 50 -9.43 -15.66 -6.50
C THR A 50 -10.35 -16.73 -5.94
N VAL A 51 -11.64 -16.67 -6.26
CA VAL A 51 -12.63 -17.68 -5.89
C VAL A 51 -13.31 -18.18 -7.15
N ASN A 52 -13.21 -19.48 -7.44
CA ASN A 52 -13.77 -20.11 -8.64
C ASN A 52 -13.37 -19.38 -9.94
N GLY A 53 -12.09 -19.03 -10.07
CA GLY A 53 -11.55 -18.31 -11.23
C GLY A 53 -11.92 -16.82 -11.32
N ARG A 54 -12.72 -16.29 -10.39
CA ARG A 54 -13.15 -14.89 -10.38
C ARG A 54 -12.43 -14.10 -9.29
N LYS A 55 -12.02 -12.87 -9.63
CA LYS A 55 -11.44 -11.94 -8.66
C LYS A 55 -12.55 -11.40 -7.73
N LYS A 56 -12.30 -11.43 -6.43
CA LYS A 56 -13.20 -10.91 -5.40
C LYS A 56 -12.41 -10.04 -4.43
N LYS A 57 -13.04 -8.98 -3.93
CA LYS A 57 -12.51 -8.16 -2.83
C LYS A 57 -13.01 -8.73 -1.51
N VAL A 58 -12.12 -8.78 -0.52
CA VAL A 58 -12.43 -9.14 0.86
C VAL A 58 -11.87 -8.08 1.80
N PHE A 59 -12.50 -7.93 2.96
CA PHE A 59 -12.01 -7.14 4.08
C PHE A 59 -11.41 -8.06 5.13
N ILE A 60 -10.16 -7.80 5.53
CA ILE A 60 -9.45 -8.60 6.52
C ILE A 60 -9.92 -8.21 7.92
N ALA A 61 -10.82 -9.03 8.49
CA ALA A 61 -11.46 -8.70 9.76
C ALA A 61 -10.64 -9.15 10.96
N ARG A 62 -10.00 -10.31 10.87
CA ARG A 62 -9.21 -10.90 11.96
C ARG A 62 -8.05 -11.73 11.42
N LEU A 63 -6.96 -11.71 12.17
CA LEU A 63 -5.83 -12.62 12.02
C LEU A 63 -5.71 -13.40 13.33
N SER A 64 -5.44 -14.70 13.24
CA SER A 64 -5.26 -15.53 14.42
C SER A 64 -4.36 -16.72 14.11
N TYR A 65 -4.04 -17.50 15.14
CA TYR A 65 -3.22 -18.69 15.04
C TYR A 65 -4.04 -19.94 15.38
N HIS A 66 -3.84 -21.00 14.61
CA HIS A 66 -4.31 -22.34 14.94
C HIS A 66 -3.25 -23.39 14.52
N PRO A 67 -2.83 -24.30 15.41
CA PRO A 67 -1.72 -25.22 15.14
C PRO A 67 -1.99 -26.19 13.97
N LYS A 68 -3.27 -26.49 13.69
CA LYS A 68 -3.71 -27.34 12.58
C LYS A 68 -4.39 -26.58 11.43
N ALA A 69 -4.15 -25.26 11.31
CA ALA A 69 -4.85 -24.41 10.34
C ALA A 69 -4.78 -24.94 8.90
N ASN A 70 -3.59 -25.41 8.48
CA ASN A 70 -3.35 -25.98 7.15
C ASN A 70 -4.12 -27.27 6.85
N LEU A 71 -4.60 -27.97 7.89
CA LEU A 71 -5.42 -29.18 7.76
C LEU A 71 -6.92 -28.86 7.79
N LEU A 72 -7.31 -27.82 8.53
CA LEU A 72 -8.71 -27.46 8.75
C LEU A 72 -9.28 -26.52 7.68
N TYR A 73 -8.43 -25.66 7.10
CA TYR A 73 -8.89 -24.60 6.21
C TYR A 73 -8.23 -24.70 4.84
N LYS A 74 -8.96 -24.25 3.82
CA LYS A 74 -8.38 -24.06 2.48
C LYS A 74 -7.36 -22.91 2.53
N PRO A 75 -6.28 -22.97 1.74
CA PRO A 75 -5.35 -21.87 1.60
C PRO A 75 -6.07 -20.58 1.19
N PHE A 76 -5.66 -19.46 1.77
CA PHE A 76 -6.17 -18.15 1.41
C PHE A 76 -5.77 -17.82 -0.02
N PRO A 77 -6.72 -17.68 -0.96
CA PRO A 77 -6.40 -17.62 -2.38
C PRO A 77 -6.01 -16.20 -2.81
N LEU A 78 -4.99 -15.65 -2.16
CA LEU A 78 -4.50 -14.29 -2.34
C LEU A 78 -3.91 -14.10 -3.75
N ILE A 79 -4.34 -13.04 -4.45
CA ILE A 79 -3.79 -12.73 -5.78
C ILE A 79 -2.35 -12.23 -5.64
N GLN A 80 -1.42 -12.79 -6.40
CA GLN A 80 0.01 -12.42 -6.33
C GLN A 80 0.27 -11.01 -6.87
N SER A 81 -0.40 -10.62 -7.97
CA SER A 81 -0.20 -9.34 -8.67
C SER A 81 -1.00 -8.16 -8.08
N GLN A 82 -1.42 -8.22 -6.82
CA GLN A 82 -2.11 -7.10 -6.18
C GLN A 82 -1.11 -6.13 -5.53
N PRO A 83 -1.50 -4.86 -5.30
CA PRO A 83 -0.66 -3.89 -4.61
C PRO A 83 -0.33 -4.33 -3.20
N SER A 84 0.75 -3.81 -2.62
CA SER A 84 1.07 -4.05 -1.20
C SER A 84 -0.08 -3.56 -0.31
N TRP A 85 -0.21 -4.12 0.90
CA TRP A 85 -1.24 -3.69 1.83
C TRP A 85 -1.11 -2.19 2.16
N GLN A 86 0.09 -1.62 2.11
CA GLN A 86 0.33 -0.19 2.34
C GLN A 86 -0.32 0.66 1.27
N ILE A 87 -0.11 0.32 -0.01
CA ILE A 87 -0.78 1.01 -1.12
C ILE A 87 -2.28 0.81 -1.03
N GLN A 88 -2.75 -0.39 -0.70
CA GLN A 88 -4.18 -0.65 -0.52
C GLN A 88 -4.76 0.21 0.61
N PHE A 89 -4.06 0.35 1.73
CA PHE A 89 -4.49 1.15 2.87
C PHE A 89 -4.50 2.65 2.56
N ILE A 90 -3.45 3.17 1.92
CA ILE A 90 -3.42 4.56 1.43
C ILE A 90 -4.62 4.83 0.55
N THR A 91 -4.90 3.95 -0.41
CA THR A 91 -6.05 4.14 -1.31
C THR A 91 -7.40 3.98 -0.63
N GLN A 92 -7.49 3.14 0.40
CA GLN A 92 -8.69 3.04 1.22
C GLN A 92 -8.95 4.34 1.99
N LEU A 93 -7.92 4.97 2.57
CA LEU A 93 -8.06 6.26 3.23
C LEU A 93 -8.55 7.34 2.25
N LEU A 94 -8.08 7.32 0.99
CA LEU A 94 -8.58 8.24 -0.05
C LEU A 94 -10.04 7.94 -0.42
N ASP A 95 -10.41 6.67 -0.59
CA ASP A 95 -11.81 6.26 -0.81
C ASP A 95 -12.72 6.78 0.33
N ASP A 96 -12.28 6.62 1.58
CA ASP A 96 -13.04 7.00 2.78
C ASP A 96 -13.24 8.53 2.87
N HIS A 97 -12.33 9.32 2.26
CA HIS A 97 -12.47 10.77 2.10
C HIS A 97 -13.21 11.19 0.81
N GLY A 98 -13.71 10.23 0.01
CA GLY A 98 -14.36 10.51 -1.26
C GLY A 98 -13.41 11.02 -2.36
N ILE A 99 -12.10 10.79 -2.22
CA ILE A 99 -11.08 11.30 -3.14
C ILE A 99 -10.80 10.27 -4.24
N LYS A 100 -11.09 10.64 -5.49
CA LYS A 100 -10.70 9.84 -6.65
C LYS A 100 -9.18 9.90 -6.87
N TYR A 101 -8.58 8.73 -7.04
CA TYR A 101 -7.13 8.57 -7.23
C TYR A 101 -6.78 7.70 -8.43
N TYR A 102 -5.50 7.73 -8.80
CA TYR A 102 -4.89 6.97 -9.89
C TYR A 102 -3.64 6.27 -9.35
N ARG A 103 -3.53 4.95 -9.52
CA ARG A 103 -2.31 4.20 -9.18
C ARG A 103 -1.38 4.09 -10.38
N GLU A 104 -0.08 4.02 -10.12
CA GLU A 104 0.98 3.80 -11.12
C GLU A 104 0.90 4.77 -12.32
N ARG A 105 0.55 6.04 -12.04
CA ARG A 105 0.34 7.05 -13.08
C ARG A 105 1.68 7.60 -13.59
N ASN A 106 1.78 7.84 -14.90
CA ASN A 106 2.88 8.58 -15.51
C ASN A 106 2.50 10.07 -15.64
N PHE A 107 3.49 10.94 -15.53
CA PHE A 107 3.33 12.38 -15.78
C PHE A 107 4.25 12.82 -16.93
N LYS A 108 3.81 13.82 -17.69
CA LYS A 108 4.63 14.42 -18.76
C LYS A 108 5.87 15.05 -18.15
N GLY A 109 7.05 14.70 -18.66
CA GLY A 109 8.33 15.22 -18.16
C GLY A 109 8.88 14.49 -16.94
N LEU A 110 8.12 13.57 -16.33
CA LEU A 110 8.63 12.72 -15.24
C LEU A 110 9.28 11.47 -15.83
N THR A 111 10.58 11.56 -16.10
CA THR A 111 11.37 10.50 -16.77
C THR A 111 12.67 10.19 -16.06
N THR A 112 13.21 8.99 -16.25
CA THR A 112 14.61 8.68 -15.89
C THR A 112 15.59 9.52 -16.70
N ILE A 113 16.88 9.48 -16.33
CA ILE A 113 17.95 10.12 -17.10
C ILE A 113 18.07 9.57 -18.54
N GLU A 114 17.64 8.32 -18.77
CA GLU A 114 17.55 7.70 -20.10
C GLU A 114 16.19 7.94 -20.77
N ASN A 115 15.45 8.97 -20.33
CA ASN A 115 14.18 9.43 -20.90
C ASN A 115 13.04 8.38 -20.89
N ARG A 116 13.06 7.45 -19.92
CA ARG A 116 11.97 6.48 -19.72
C ARG A 116 10.94 7.03 -18.74
N LEU A 117 9.65 6.90 -19.03
CA LEU A 117 8.59 7.37 -18.13
C LEU A 117 8.68 6.70 -16.75
N LEU A 118 8.62 7.53 -15.71
CA LEU A 118 8.53 7.08 -14.32
C LEU A 118 7.06 7.12 -13.87
N ARG A 119 6.66 6.05 -13.16
CA ARG A 119 5.35 5.93 -12.53
C ARG A 119 5.41 6.35 -11.08
N VAL A 120 4.32 6.93 -10.60
CA VAL A 120 4.12 7.22 -9.18
C VAL A 120 3.09 6.28 -8.57
N ASP A 121 3.28 5.92 -7.30
CA ASP A 121 2.45 4.91 -6.65
C ASP A 121 0.96 5.31 -6.60
N VAL A 122 0.67 6.51 -6.08
CA VAL A 122 -0.69 7.06 -5.98
C VAL A 122 -0.68 8.56 -6.32
N ALA A 123 -1.58 8.98 -7.20
CA ALA A 123 -1.79 10.38 -7.56
C ALA A 123 -3.28 10.75 -7.51
N PHE A 124 -3.60 11.96 -7.08
CA PHE A 124 -4.97 12.48 -7.03
C PHE A 124 -4.97 14.01 -7.16
N GLN A 125 -6.16 14.60 -7.37
CA GLN A 125 -6.33 16.05 -7.40
C GLN A 125 -7.21 16.50 -6.24
N LEU A 126 -6.82 17.62 -5.61
CA LEU A 126 -7.66 18.39 -4.71
C LEU A 126 -7.62 19.84 -5.17
N SER A 127 -8.79 20.44 -5.37
CA SER A 127 -8.91 21.83 -5.85
C SER A 127 -8.04 22.11 -7.09
N GLU A 128 -8.11 21.22 -8.09
CA GLU A 128 -7.30 21.23 -9.33
C GLU A 128 -5.78 21.02 -9.17
N GLN A 129 -5.22 21.04 -7.95
CA GLN A 129 -3.81 20.77 -7.72
C GLN A 129 -3.53 19.26 -7.62
N TRP A 130 -2.49 18.80 -8.31
CA TRP A 130 -2.01 17.42 -8.20
C TRP A 130 -1.30 17.17 -6.87
N HIS A 131 -1.55 15.98 -6.34
CA HIS A 131 -0.95 15.44 -5.13
C HIS A 131 -0.46 14.02 -5.41
N ILE A 132 0.71 13.68 -4.89
CA ILE A 132 1.35 12.38 -5.05
C ILE A 132 1.71 11.80 -3.68
N ILE A 133 1.45 10.51 -3.50
CA ILE A 133 1.91 9.73 -2.35
C ILE A 133 2.73 8.54 -2.86
N GLU A 134 3.96 8.40 -2.37
CA GLU A 134 4.86 7.26 -2.62
C GLU A 134 5.06 6.45 -1.35
N TYR A 135 5.01 5.12 -1.45
CA TYR A 135 5.38 4.24 -0.34
C TYR A 135 6.69 3.51 -0.65
N HIS A 136 7.73 3.87 0.08
CA HIS A 136 9.06 3.30 -0.12
C HIS A 136 9.26 2.06 0.74
N GLY A 137 9.13 0.90 0.12
CA GLY A 137 9.46 -0.39 0.72
C GLY A 137 10.95 -0.50 1.10
N THR A 138 11.30 -1.52 1.87
CA THR A 138 12.68 -1.79 2.34
C THR A 138 13.75 -1.79 1.24
N HIS A 139 13.38 -2.13 0.01
CA HIS A 139 14.31 -2.19 -1.13
C HIS A 139 14.78 -0.80 -1.61
N HIS A 140 14.13 0.28 -1.16
CA HIS A 140 14.58 1.65 -1.36
C HIS A 140 15.72 2.06 -0.41
N TYR A 141 15.91 1.32 0.69
CA TYR A 141 16.88 1.66 1.74
C TYR A 141 18.00 0.64 1.86
N PHE A 142 17.73 -0.61 1.51
CA PHE A 142 18.70 -1.69 1.59
C PHE A 142 18.96 -2.27 0.20
N GLN A 143 20.24 -2.34 -0.16
CA GLN A 143 20.71 -3.17 -1.25
C GLN A 143 20.53 -4.63 -0.85
N ARG A 144 19.32 -5.15 -1.06
CA ARG A 144 18.99 -6.58 -0.93
C ARG A 144 19.75 -7.37 -2.01
N SER A 145 19.22 -8.50 -2.47
CA SER A 145 19.76 -9.26 -3.61
C SER A 145 19.78 -8.50 -4.96
N ALA A 146 19.65 -7.16 -4.96
CA ALA A 146 19.80 -6.30 -6.10
C ALA A 146 21.27 -5.94 -6.34
N SER A 147 21.65 -5.81 -7.61
CA SER A 147 22.97 -5.26 -7.97
C SER A 147 23.10 -3.81 -7.51
N THR A 148 24.34 -3.37 -7.26
CA THR A 148 24.65 -1.99 -6.87
C THR A 148 24.07 -0.99 -7.88
N LYS A 149 24.20 -1.29 -9.18
CA LYS A 149 23.60 -0.48 -10.25
C LYS A 149 22.09 -0.33 -10.12
N ARG A 150 21.38 -1.43 -9.84
CA ARG A 150 19.92 -1.39 -9.66
C ARG A 150 19.53 -0.58 -8.42
N PHE A 151 20.27 -0.73 -7.33
CA PHE A 151 20.00 0.03 -6.10
C PHE A 151 20.24 1.54 -6.30
N GLN A 152 21.35 1.91 -6.94
CA GLN A 152 21.63 3.31 -7.29
C GLN A 152 20.57 3.90 -8.22
N ASN A 153 20.05 3.11 -9.16
CA ASN A 153 18.94 3.54 -10.01
C ASN A 153 17.64 3.79 -9.21
N ILE A 154 17.35 2.97 -8.18
CA ILE A 154 16.21 3.20 -7.29
C ILE A 154 16.37 4.54 -6.57
N LEU A 155 17.54 4.77 -5.94
CA LEU A 155 17.83 6.02 -5.23
C LEU A 155 17.73 7.23 -6.14
N ARG A 156 18.30 7.14 -7.36
CA ARG A 156 18.22 8.20 -8.36
C ARG A 156 16.78 8.49 -8.79
N ASN A 157 15.98 7.45 -9.03
CA ASN A 157 14.58 7.63 -9.42
C ASN A 157 13.74 8.26 -8.30
N MET A 158 14.05 7.96 -7.03
CA MET A 158 13.41 8.63 -5.89
C MET A 158 13.71 10.13 -5.91
N GLU A 159 14.97 10.51 -6.14
CA GLU A 159 15.35 11.92 -6.17
C GLU A 159 14.74 12.68 -7.36
N ILE A 160 14.74 12.08 -8.55
CA ILE A 160 14.08 12.65 -9.73
C ILE A 160 12.61 12.94 -9.45
N LYS A 161 11.90 12.02 -8.77
CA LYS A 161 10.49 12.23 -8.42
C LYS A 161 10.30 13.42 -7.47
N ARG A 162 11.15 13.56 -6.45
CA ARG A 162 11.08 14.68 -5.49
C ARG A 162 11.29 16.01 -6.20
N GLN A 163 12.39 16.13 -6.94
CA GLN A 163 12.75 17.35 -7.65
C GLN A 163 11.68 17.71 -8.68
N TRP A 164 11.18 16.75 -9.45
CA TRP A 164 10.13 16.99 -10.42
C TRP A 164 8.82 17.48 -9.76
N CYS A 165 8.45 16.94 -8.59
CA CYS A 165 7.27 17.42 -7.86
C CYS A 165 7.44 18.86 -7.38
N GLU A 166 8.63 19.20 -6.86
CA GLU A 166 8.96 20.57 -6.44
C GLU A 166 8.89 21.55 -7.61
N GLU A 167 9.57 21.26 -8.71
CA GLU A 167 9.60 22.09 -9.92
C GLU A 167 8.22 22.31 -10.55
N ASN A 168 7.30 21.35 -10.40
CA ASN A 168 5.95 21.41 -10.96
C ASN A 168 4.88 21.82 -9.94
N ASN A 169 5.27 22.26 -8.74
CA ASN A 169 4.36 22.68 -7.67
C ASN A 169 3.31 21.60 -7.30
N ILE A 170 3.76 20.35 -7.28
CA ILE A 170 2.95 19.18 -6.92
C ILE A 170 3.24 18.82 -5.46
N ARG A 171 2.20 18.69 -4.65
CA ARG A 171 2.38 18.25 -3.26
C ARG A 171 2.79 16.79 -3.25
N TYR A 172 3.86 16.48 -2.53
CA TYR A 172 4.47 15.16 -2.51
C TYR A 172 4.61 14.65 -1.08
N LEU A 173 4.09 13.46 -0.82
CA LEU A 173 4.27 12.73 0.43
C LEU A 173 5.03 11.44 0.16
N GLU A 174 6.19 11.30 0.80
CA GLU A 174 6.96 10.06 0.82
C GLU A 174 6.77 9.35 2.17
N ILE A 175 6.34 8.09 2.14
CA ILE A 175 6.17 7.27 3.34
C ILE A 175 7.22 6.14 3.33
N PRO A 176 8.27 6.23 4.16
CA PRO A 176 9.25 5.16 4.28
C PRO A 176 8.70 3.93 5.01
N PHE A 177 9.19 2.73 4.69
CA PHE A 177 8.68 1.47 5.27
C PHE A 177 8.71 1.42 6.80
N PHE A 178 9.69 2.05 7.44
CA PHE A 178 9.80 2.08 8.90
C PHE A 178 8.72 2.98 9.56
N ARG A 179 7.99 3.78 8.77
CA ARG A 179 6.81 4.56 9.19
C ARG A 179 5.50 3.92 8.77
N GLN A 180 5.49 2.65 8.35
CA GLN A 180 4.27 1.96 7.89
C GLN A 180 3.14 1.91 8.93
N ASN A 181 3.46 1.97 10.22
CA ASN A 181 2.46 2.03 11.28
C ASN A 181 1.81 3.41 11.43
N ASP A 182 2.44 4.45 10.88
CA ASP A 182 1.96 5.83 10.90
C ASP A 182 1.27 6.23 9.58
N ILE A 183 1.05 5.31 8.64
CA ILE A 183 0.48 5.61 7.32
C ILE A 183 -0.80 6.44 7.44
N GLN A 184 -1.72 6.03 8.31
CA GLN A 184 -2.99 6.74 8.51
C GLN A 184 -2.75 8.20 8.91
N LYS A 185 -1.99 8.41 9.99
CA LYS A 185 -1.65 9.74 10.49
C LYS A 185 -0.96 10.61 9.44
N LEU A 186 0.01 10.05 8.70
CA LEU A 186 0.76 10.78 7.67
C LEU A 186 -0.14 11.20 6.51
N VAL A 187 -1.01 10.31 6.05
CA VAL A 187 -1.96 10.60 4.96
C VAL A 187 -3.00 11.62 5.42
N GLU A 188 -3.60 11.46 6.59
CA GLU A 188 -4.58 12.42 7.15
C GLU A 188 -3.98 13.82 7.31
N ASN A 189 -2.76 13.92 7.86
CA ASN A 189 -2.05 15.19 7.97
C ASN A 189 -1.79 15.80 6.58
N PHE A 190 -1.37 14.99 5.61
CA PHE A 190 -1.13 15.46 4.25
C PHE A 190 -2.40 15.98 3.57
N LEU A 191 -3.53 15.31 3.77
CA LEU A 191 -4.83 15.76 3.25
C LEU A 191 -5.32 17.04 3.94
N SER A 192 -5.19 17.15 5.27
CA SER A 192 -5.64 18.34 6.02
C SER A 192 -4.89 19.61 5.60
N THR A 193 -3.57 19.53 5.43
CA THR A 193 -2.75 20.67 4.98
C THR A 193 -3.09 21.10 3.55
N ALA A 194 -3.53 20.16 2.69
CA ALA A 194 -3.99 20.45 1.34
C ALA A 194 -5.30 21.25 1.30
N VAL A 195 -6.24 20.96 2.20
CA VAL A 195 -7.53 21.65 2.27
C VAL A 195 -7.39 23.07 2.86
N SER A 196 -6.51 23.24 3.85
CA SER A 196 -6.24 24.56 4.42
C SER A 196 -5.69 25.53 3.36
N ASP A 197 -4.70 25.10 2.57
CA ASP A 197 -4.08 25.95 1.55
C ASP A 197 -5.04 26.33 0.40
N SER A 198 -6.03 25.48 0.08
CA SER A 198 -7.03 25.82 -0.95
C SER A 198 -8.07 26.83 -0.46
N THR A 199 -8.33 26.87 0.85
CA THR A 199 -9.31 27.79 1.45
C THR A 199 -8.77 29.22 1.50
N TYR A 200 -7.45 29.42 1.65
CA TYR A 200 -6.81 30.74 1.67
C TYR A 200 -6.53 31.33 0.27
N ARG A 201 -6.70 30.55 -0.81
CA ARG A 201 -6.46 30.99 -2.19
C ARG A 201 -7.73 31.35 -2.97
N ARG A 202 -8.87 31.49 -2.26
CA ARG A 202 -10.13 31.98 -2.83
C ARG A 202 -10.34 33.46 -2.54
#